data_AF-A0A4Q3ICI8-F1
#
_entry.id   AF-A0A4Q3ICI8-F1
#
_cell.length_a   1.000
_cell.length_b   1.000
_cell.length_c   1.000
_cell.angle_alpha   90.00
_cell.angle_beta   90.00
_cell.angle_gamma   90.00
#
_symmetry.space_group_name_H-M   'P 1'
#
loop_
_entity.id
_entity.type
_entity.pdbx_description
1 polymer ?
#
loop_
_entity_poly.entity_id
_entity_poly.type
_entity_poly.pdbx_seq_one_letter_code
_entity_poly.pdbx_strand_id
1 'polypeptide(L)'
;MIEALIFAGGPAAAQASEPCAPRVAGAAAVWWFEPLERPPGATISLAASWTDRPGAFQAVPQGCVTDVKVSPAGLATLGADGASLIVADDAPSGTLIAITGRVADKTLEAQVRVVAPADAPLSGTWRQASSSCAGGTPVRELIFRAEGRFYLTWTPFESYRDYWGRYSLDPETGAFSAEIEGGNRRPANLDLAGAASLEGDNLVLDDVWLGDPTRMSAEAQRCAYRFVRAGVAD
;
A
#
# COMPACT_ATOMS: atom_id res chain seq x y z
N MET A 1 41.09 -51.29 -17.50
CA MET A 1 41.55 -49.99 -16.98
C MET A 1 40.47 -48.97 -17.25
N ILE A 2 39.66 -48.63 -16.25
CA ILE A 2 38.86 -47.40 -16.24
C ILE A 2 38.97 -46.89 -14.80
N GLU A 3 39.66 -45.76 -14.65
CA GLU A 3 39.94 -45.10 -13.37
C GLU A 3 38.67 -44.50 -12.76
N ALA A 4 38.62 -44.54 -11.43
CA ALA A 4 37.64 -43.85 -10.62
C ALA A 4 37.95 -42.34 -10.58
N LEU A 5 36.96 -41.49 -10.88
CA LEU A 5 36.99 -40.08 -10.49
C LEU A 5 36.13 -39.88 -9.24
N ILE A 6 36.81 -39.68 -8.13
CA ILE A 6 36.26 -39.15 -6.89
C ILE A 6 36.08 -37.64 -7.08
N PHE A 7 34.84 -37.16 -7.16
CA PHE A 7 34.55 -35.74 -7.04
C PHE A 7 34.63 -35.34 -5.56
N ALA A 8 35.72 -34.66 -5.19
CA ALA A 8 35.82 -33.95 -3.93
C ALA A 8 34.77 -32.83 -3.92
N GLY A 9 33.83 -32.91 -2.97
CA GLY A 9 32.89 -31.83 -2.68
C GLY A 9 33.66 -30.58 -2.24
N GLY A 10 33.60 -29.53 -3.06
CA GLY A 10 34.14 -28.22 -2.70
C GLY A 10 33.42 -27.66 -1.47
N PRO A 11 34.09 -26.83 -0.65
CA PRO A 11 33.48 -26.25 0.53
C PRO A 11 32.33 -25.34 0.10
N ALA A 12 31.17 -25.53 0.74
CA ALA A 12 30.06 -24.58 0.65
C ALA A 12 30.59 -23.19 1.03
N ALA A 13 30.52 -22.25 0.10
CA ALA A 13 30.84 -20.85 0.37
C ALA A 13 29.94 -20.38 1.52
N ALA A 14 30.55 -20.14 2.69
CA ALA A 14 29.89 -19.46 3.78
C ALA A 14 29.43 -18.09 3.25
N GLN A 15 28.12 -17.88 3.16
CA GLN A 15 27.56 -16.57 2.88
C GLN A 15 28.11 -15.63 3.96
N ALA A 16 28.94 -14.67 3.56
CA ALA A 16 29.39 -13.63 4.48
C ALA A 16 28.13 -12.95 5.04
N SER A 17 28.01 -12.94 6.37
CA SER A 17 26.92 -12.25 7.06
C SER A 17 26.82 -10.82 6.52
N GLU A 18 25.73 -10.49 5.85
CA GLU A 18 25.52 -9.12 5.38
C GLU A 18 25.61 -8.16 6.57
N PRO A 19 26.34 -7.05 6.46
CA PRO A 19 26.57 -6.16 7.59
C PRO A 19 25.25 -5.50 8.03
N CYS A 20 25.02 -5.44 9.34
CA CYS A 20 23.88 -4.73 9.92
C CYS A 20 23.96 -3.19 9.77
N ALA A 21 25.07 -2.67 9.26
CA ALA A 21 25.29 -1.25 9.03
C ALA A 21 24.92 -0.86 7.58
N PRO A 22 24.46 0.38 7.35
CA PRO A 22 24.20 0.87 6.01
C PRO A 22 25.51 0.99 5.21
N ARG A 23 25.42 0.91 3.87
CA ARG A 23 26.57 1.17 2.98
C ARG A 23 26.99 2.64 2.97
N VAL A 24 26.05 3.55 3.30
CA VAL A 24 26.23 4.99 3.28
C VAL A 24 26.01 5.54 4.69
N ALA A 25 26.94 6.39 5.14
CA ALA A 25 26.80 7.06 6.43
C ALA A 25 25.59 8.01 6.42
N GLY A 26 24.82 8.03 7.52
CA GLY A 26 23.66 8.90 7.66
C GLY A 26 22.36 8.35 7.08
N ALA A 27 22.34 7.13 6.54
CA ALA A 27 21.10 6.47 6.14
C ALA A 27 20.13 6.30 7.33
N ALA A 28 18.83 6.46 7.07
CA ALA A 28 17.76 6.16 8.00
C ALA A 28 17.33 4.69 7.87
N ALA A 29 16.90 4.09 8.97
CA ALA A 29 16.27 2.77 8.98
C ALA A 29 14.76 2.94 8.96
N VAL A 30 14.06 2.25 8.09
CA VAL A 30 12.59 2.29 7.97
C VAL A 30 12.02 0.91 7.69
N TRP A 31 10.81 0.63 8.20
CA TRP A 31 9.98 -0.45 7.63
C TRP A 31 9.11 0.11 6.51
N TRP A 32 8.41 1.20 6.79
CA TRP A 32 7.62 1.99 5.85
C TRP A 32 7.38 3.38 6.42
N PHE A 33 6.96 4.33 5.58
CA PHE A 33 6.79 5.73 6.00
C PHE A 33 5.36 6.08 6.43
N GLU A 34 4.35 5.55 5.73
CA GLU A 34 2.95 5.83 6.00
C GLU A 34 2.28 4.67 6.75
N PRO A 35 1.29 4.93 7.62
CA PRO A 35 0.53 3.86 8.24
C PRO A 35 -0.02 2.87 7.21
N LEU A 36 0.24 1.58 7.42
CA LEU A 36 -0.37 0.53 6.61
C LEU A 36 -1.80 0.27 7.07
N GLU A 37 -2.75 0.23 6.16
CA GLU A 37 -4.10 -0.25 6.46
C GLU A 37 -4.15 -1.77 6.29
N ARG A 38 -4.57 -2.49 7.32
CA ARG A 38 -4.67 -3.95 7.32
C ARG A 38 -5.92 -4.44 8.07
N PRO A 39 -6.59 -5.49 7.60
CA PRO A 39 -7.72 -6.06 8.33
C PRO A 39 -7.26 -6.83 9.58
N PRO A 40 -8.19 -7.12 10.51
CA PRO A 40 -7.97 -8.11 11.56
C PRO A 40 -7.51 -9.46 10.97
N GLY A 41 -6.62 -10.15 11.66
CA GLY A 41 -6.02 -11.42 11.21
C GLY A 41 -4.95 -11.28 10.11
N ALA A 42 -4.66 -10.07 9.64
CA ALA A 42 -3.67 -9.87 8.59
C ALA A 42 -2.24 -10.17 9.07
N THR A 43 -1.49 -10.86 8.22
CA THR A 43 -0.03 -11.01 8.36
C THR A 43 0.69 -9.91 7.57
N ILE A 44 1.68 -9.28 8.20
CA ILE A 44 2.44 -8.16 7.67
C ILE A 44 3.92 -8.52 7.73
N SER A 45 4.64 -8.36 6.61
CA SER A 45 6.09 -8.52 6.59
C SER A 45 6.78 -7.32 7.24
N LEU A 46 7.71 -7.58 8.17
CA LEU A 46 8.56 -6.59 8.84
C LEU A 46 9.94 -6.51 8.17
N ALA A 47 9.96 -6.27 6.86
CA ALA A 47 11.19 -6.10 6.10
C ALA A 47 11.75 -4.67 6.26
N ALA A 48 12.76 -4.49 7.11
CA ALA A 48 13.41 -3.20 7.29
C ALA A 48 14.35 -2.87 6.12
N SER A 49 14.51 -1.58 5.85
CA SER A 49 15.40 -1.05 4.82
C SER A 49 16.18 0.16 5.33
N TRP A 50 17.42 0.28 4.86
CA TRP A 50 18.21 1.50 4.89
C TRP A 50 17.82 2.39 3.71
N THR A 51 17.71 3.69 3.94
CA THR A 51 17.43 4.69 2.90
C THR A 51 18.20 5.97 3.20
N ASP A 52 18.91 6.50 2.21
CA ASP A 52 19.65 7.78 2.28
C ASP A 52 19.01 8.88 1.44
N ARG A 53 18.12 8.52 0.52
CA ARG A 53 17.34 9.42 -0.34
C ARG A 53 16.04 8.74 -0.80
N PRO A 54 15.03 9.51 -1.22
CA PRO A 54 13.80 8.95 -1.76
C PRO A 54 14.07 7.94 -2.88
N GLY A 55 13.36 6.81 -2.87
CA GLY A 55 13.44 5.77 -3.90
C GLY A 55 14.65 4.83 -3.82
N ALA A 56 15.61 5.06 -2.91
CA ALA A 56 16.79 4.22 -2.76
C ALA A 56 16.74 3.39 -1.46
N PHE A 57 16.38 2.12 -1.59
CA PHE A 57 16.27 1.19 -0.46
C PHE A 57 17.33 0.09 -0.53
N GLN A 58 18.02 -0.13 0.59
CA GLN A 58 18.89 -1.28 0.81
C GLN A 58 18.28 -2.13 1.91
N ALA A 59 18.01 -3.41 1.64
CA ALA A 59 17.48 -4.31 2.65
C ALA A 59 18.37 -4.38 3.90
N VAL A 60 17.73 -4.39 5.07
CA VAL A 60 18.35 -4.73 6.35
C VAL A 60 18.19 -6.24 6.56
N PRO A 61 19.27 -6.99 6.81
CA PRO A 61 19.13 -8.41 7.13
C PRO A 61 18.26 -8.60 8.39
N GLN A 62 17.31 -9.53 8.35
CA GLN A 62 16.33 -9.67 9.44
C GLN A 62 16.96 -9.87 10.82
N GLY A 63 18.06 -10.64 10.90
CA GLY A 63 18.79 -10.88 12.14
C GLY A 63 19.44 -9.63 12.75
N CYS A 64 19.47 -8.51 12.04
CA CYS A 64 19.96 -7.22 12.53
C CYS A 64 18.88 -6.39 13.23
N VAL A 65 17.60 -6.74 13.07
CA VAL A 65 16.48 -6.05 13.71
C VAL A 65 16.25 -6.64 15.09
N THR A 66 16.32 -5.81 16.12
CA THR A 66 16.19 -6.21 17.52
C THR A 66 15.17 -5.36 18.26
N ASP A 67 14.84 -5.75 19.49
CA ASP A 67 13.97 -5.00 20.40
C ASP A 67 12.61 -4.60 19.82
N VAL A 68 12.04 -5.47 18.96
CA VAL A 68 10.74 -5.20 18.35
C VAL A 68 9.66 -5.18 19.41
N LYS A 69 8.89 -4.09 19.46
CA LYS A 69 7.77 -3.88 20.39
C LYS A 69 6.54 -3.46 19.63
N VAL A 70 5.40 -3.91 20.12
CA VAL A 70 4.08 -3.65 19.56
C VAL A 70 3.22 -3.01 20.63
N SER A 71 2.52 -1.93 20.28
CA SER A 71 1.63 -1.20 21.18
C SER A 71 0.37 -0.75 20.44
N PRO A 72 -0.82 -0.80 21.06
CA PRO A 72 -1.13 -1.45 22.34
C PRO A 72 -0.86 -2.96 22.35
N ALA A 73 -0.52 -3.51 23.52
CA ALA A 73 -0.33 -4.94 23.69
C ALA A 73 -1.64 -5.70 23.41
N GLY A 74 -1.55 -6.88 22.80
CA GLY A 74 -2.69 -7.74 22.48
C GLY A 74 -3.36 -7.46 21.12
N LEU A 75 -3.05 -6.33 20.45
CA LEU A 75 -3.64 -6.01 19.14
C LEU A 75 -2.87 -6.54 17.95
N ALA A 76 -1.61 -6.91 18.16
CA ALA A 76 -0.84 -7.69 17.21
C ALA A 76 0.27 -8.45 17.93
N THR A 77 0.71 -9.54 17.30
CA THR A 77 1.77 -10.41 17.81
C THR A 77 2.85 -10.58 16.77
N LEU A 78 4.11 -10.57 17.20
CA LEU A 78 5.22 -10.95 16.34
C LEU A 78 5.14 -12.45 16.05
N GLY A 79 5.27 -12.82 14.78
CA GLY A 79 5.34 -14.20 14.32
C GLY A 79 6.59 -14.90 14.86
N ALA A 80 6.56 -16.23 14.86
CA ALA A 80 7.66 -17.06 15.34
C ALA A 80 8.95 -16.89 14.51
N ASP A 81 8.83 -16.39 13.28
CA ASP A 81 9.95 -16.04 12.39
C ASP A 81 10.67 -14.74 12.82
N GLY A 82 10.09 -13.97 13.74
CA GLY A 82 10.57 -12.65 14.12
C GLY A 82 10.51 -11.62 12.98
N ALA A 83 9.86 -11.96 11.86
CA ALA A 83 9.85 -11.22 10.60
C ALA A 83 8.44 -10.88 10.15
N SER A 84 7.43 -11.48 10.76
CA SER A 84 6.03 -11.22 10.48
C SER A 84 5.34 -10.58 11.68
N LEU A 85 4.40 -9.68 11.45
CA LEU A 85 3.45 -9.20 12.45
C LEU A 85 2.06 -9.70 12.08
N ILE A 86 1.36 -10.30 13.04
CA ILE A 86 -0.01 -10.80 12.85
C ILE A 86 -0.93 -9.88 13.64
N VAL A 87 -1.85 -9.20 12.95
CA VAL A 87 -2.91 -8.39 13.58
C VAL A 87 -3.91 -9.35 14.24
N ALA A 88 -4.31 -9.07 15.48
CA ALA A 88 -5.26 -9.93 16.18
C ALA A 88 -6.61 -10.02 15.42
N ASP A 89 -7.24 -11.20 15.44
CA ASP A 89 -8.50 -11.45 14.74
C ASP A 89 -9.67 -10.59 15.26
N ASP A 90 -9.59 -10.19 16.53
CA ASP A 90 -10.57 -9.35 17.23
C ASP A 90 -10.12 -7.89 17.37
N ALA A 91 -9.04 -7.49 16.69
CA ALA A 91 -8.54 -6.13 16.74
C ALA A 91 -9.63 -5.13 16.26
N PRO A 92 -9.99 -4.12 17.07
CA PRO A 92 -11.04 -3.19 16.67
C PRO A 92 -10.62 -2.33 15.48
N SER A 93 -11.50 -2.21 14.50
CA SER A 93 -11.34 -1.30 13.36
C SER A 93 -11.14 0.15 13.79
N GLY A 94 -10.33 0.89 13.04
CA GLY A 94 -9.91 2.26 13.34
C GLY A 94 -8.72 2.35 14.29
N THR A 95 -8.37 1.28 15.01
CA THR A 95 -7.25 1.29 15.96
C THR A 95 -5.91 1.44 15.26
N LEU A 96 -4.99 2.18 15.88
CA LEU A 96 -3.63 2.36 15.41
C LEU A 96 -2.66 1.54 16.27
N ILE A 97 -1.96 0.61 15.63
CA ILE A 97 -0.90 -0.21 16.23
C ILE A 97 0.43 0.45 15.88
N ALA A 98 1.19 0.85 16.90
CA ALA A 98 2.55 1.31 16.77
C ALA A 98 3.52 0.14 16.90
N ILE A 99 4.51 0.11 16.02
CA ILE A 99 5.59 -0.88 16.01
C ILE A 99 6.90 -0.10 16.15
N THR A 100 7.72 -0.50 17.10
CA THR A 100 9.09 0.04 17.24
C THR A 100 10.09 -1.10 17.21
N GLY A 101 11.31 -0.80 16.79
CA GLY A 101 12.42 -1.74 16.81
C GLY A 101 13.75 -1.01 16.71
N ARG A 102 14.84 -1.75 16.64
CA ARG A 102 16.18 -1.19 16.49
C ARG A 102 16.97 -1.92 15.44
N VAL A 103 17.84 -1.19 14.76
CA VAL A 103 18.91 -1.76 13.93
C VAL A 103 20.16 -0.91 14.12
N ALA A 104 21.24 -1.55 14.54
CA ALA A 104 22.45 -0.84 14.99
C ALA A 104 22.11 0.26 16.02
N ASP A 105 22.48 1.52 15.76
CA ASP A 105 22.19 2.66 16.62
C ASP A 105 20.83 3.33 16.31
N LYS A 106 20.11 2.89 15.27
CA LYS A 106 18.87 3.53 14.81
C LYS A 106 17.61 2.89 15.42
N THR A 107 16.59 3.71 15.55
CA THR A 107 15.23 3.29 15.88
C THR A 107 14.43 3.12 14.59
N LEU A 108 13.72 2.01 14.50
CA LEU A 108 12.69 1.75 13.50
C LEU A 108 11.34 2.10 14.12
N GLU A 109 10.52 2.87 13.40
CA GLU A 109 9.15 3.20 13.81
C GLU A 109 8.22 2.96 12.63
N ALA A 110 7.05 2.39 12.93
CA ALA A 110 6.04 2.07 11.95
C ALA A 110 4.66 2.05 12.59
N GLN A 111 3.63 2.21 11.75
CA GLN A 111 2.24 2.17 12.19
C GLN A 111 1.40 1.29 11.28
N VAL A 112 0.42 0.61 11.88
CA VAL A 112 -0.62 -0.16 11.19
C VAL A 112 -1.97 0.33 11.71
N ARG A 113 -2.84 0.77 10.80
CA ARG A 113 -4.25 1.03 11.09
C ARG A 113 -5.05 -0.23 10.81
N VAL A 114 -5.77 -0.70 11.82
CA VAL A 114 -6.71 -1.81 11.67
C VAL A 114 -7.93 -1.30 10.93
N VAL A 115 -8.31 -1.97 9.85
CA VAL A 115 -9.45 -1.60 9.01
C VAL A 115 -10.26 -2.85 8.70
N ALA A 116 -11.40 -3.01 9.37
CA ALA A 116 -12.32 -4.08 9.00
C ALA A 116 -12.94 -3.76 7.63
N PRO A 117 -13.00 -4.72 6.69
CA PRO A 117 -13.57 -4.48 5.36
C PRO A 117 -15.01 -3.97 5.38
N ALA A 118 -15.79 -4.34 6.41
CA ALA A 118 -17.17 -3.88 6.58
C ALA A 118 -17.27 -2.37 6.88
N ASP A 119 -16.28 -1.78 7.54
CA ASP A 119 -16.31 -0.36 7.95
C ASP A 119 -15.78 0.58 6.88
N ALA A 120 -14.92 0.06 5.98
CA ALA A 120 -14.35 0.82 4.88
C ALA A 120 -14.32 -0.05 3.61
N PRO A 121 -15.48 -0.36 3.01
CA PRO A 121 -15.59 -1.31 1.91
C PRO A 121 -14.75 -0.92 0.69
N LEU A 122 -14.62 0.38 0.42
CA LEU A 122 -13.83 0.87 -0.70
C LEU A 122 -12.32 0.86 -0.44
N SER A 123 -11.86 0.71 0.81
CA SER A 123 -10.44 0.80 1.13
C SER A 123 -9.60 -0.18 0.30
N GLY A 124 -8.48 0.34 -0.19
CA GLY A 124 -7.51 -0.39 -1.00
C GLY A 124 -7.13 0.34 -2.28
N THR A 125 -6.30 -0.34 -3.06
CA THR A 125 -5.83 0.12 -4.36
C THR A 125 -6.59 -0.57 -5.47
N TRP A 126 -7.06 0.21 -6.44
CA TRP A 126 -7.91 -0.21 -7.53
C TRP A 126 -7.30 0.20 -8.86
N ARG A 127 -7.41 -0.68 -9.86
CA ARG A 127 -6.94 -0.42 -11.22
C ARG A 127 -8.09 -0.56 -12.20
N GLN A 128 -8.26 0.41 -13.09
CA GLN A 128 -9.35 0.40 -14.05
C GLN A 128 -9.22 -0.81 -14.99
N ALA A 129 -10.28 -1.60 -15.04
CA ALA A 129 -10.43 -2.73 -15.95
C ALA A 129 -11.18 -2.30 -17.22
N SER A 130 -12.26 -1.53 -17.06
CA SER A 130 -13.06 -1.02 -18.18
C SER A 130 -13.79 0.27 -17.80
N SER A 131 -14.30 0.98 -18.81
CA SER A 131 -15.20 2.13 -18.63
C SER A 131 -16.17 2.26 -19.79
N SER A 132 -17.34 2.86 -19.55
CA SER A 132 -18.25 3.28 -20.63
C SER A 132 -17.85 4.60 -21.29
N CYS A 133 -16.88 5.34 -20.72
CA CYS A 133 -16.39 6.59 -21.31
C CYS A 133 -15.72 6.38 -22.67
N ALA A 134 -16.00 7.26 -23.62
CA ALA A 134 -15.39 7.21 -24.94
C ALA A 134 -13.97 7.83 -24.94
N GLY A 135 -12.96 6.97 -25.14
CA GLY A 135 -11.61 7.40 -25.53
C GLY A 135 -10.79 8.13 -24.46
N GLY A 136 -10.98 7.81 -23.18
CA GLY A 136 -10.22 8.37 -22.07
C GLY A 136 -8.96 7.57 -21.70
N THR A 137 -7.99 8.24 -21.06
CA THR A 137 -6.82 7.57 -20.48
C THR A 137 -7.26 6.72 -19.26
N PRO A 138 -6.96 5.40 -19.22
CA PRO A 138 -7.34 4.57 -18.09
C PRO A 138 -6.68 4.99 -16.78
N VAL A 139 -7.45 5.01 -15.71
CA VAL A 139 -6.95 5.19 -14.34
C VAL A 139 -6.15 3.95 -13.93
N ARG A 140 -4.87 4.13 -13.63
CA ARG A 140 -3.98 3.02 -13.29
C ARG A 140 -3.92 2.75 -11.80
N GLU A 141 -4.14 3.78 -10.99
CA GLU A 141 -4.14 3.68 -9.54
C GLU A 141 -5.23 4.61 -8.99
N LEU A 142 -6.27 4.02 -8.43
CA LEU A 142 -7.28 4.68 -7.60
C LEU A 142 -7.16 4.10 -6.21
N ILE A 143 -6.74 4.91 -5.24
CA ILE A 143 -6.61 4.47 -3.84
C ILE A 143 -7.72 5.11 -3.03
N PHE A 144 -8.41 4.30 -2.24
CA PHE A 144 -9.23 4.76 -1.13
C PHE A 144 -8.56 4.34 0.18
N ARG A 145 -8.49 5.25 1.14
CA ARG A 145 -8.09 5.00 2.52
C ARG A 145 -9.32 4.91 3.40
N ALA A 146 -9.24 4.18 4.50
CA ALA A 146 -10.35 4.01 5.44
C ALA A 146 -10.75 5.32 6.13
N GLU A 147 -9.81 6.25 6.27
CA GLU A 147 -10.02 7.60 6.81
C GLU A 147 -10.72 8.57 5.85
N GLY A 148 -11.33 8.07 4.77
CA GLY A 148 -12.10 8.87 3.83
C GLY A 148 -11.25 9.66 2.83
N ARG A 149 -9.95 9.36 2.70
CA ARG A 149 -9.08 9.96 1.65
C ARG A 149 -9.08 9.13 0.38
N PHE A 150 -8.96 9.81 -0.75
CA PHE A 150 -8.73 9.14 -2.02
C PHE A 150 -7.62 9.80 -2.84
N TYR A 151 -7.02 9.01 -3.72
CA TYR A 151 -5.97 9.43 -4.63
C TYR A 151 -6.21 8.81 -6.00
N LEU A 152 -5.98 9.59 -7.05
CA LEU A 152 -6.06 9.09 -8.42
C LEU A 152 -4.76 9.36 -9.16
N THR A 153 -4.31 8.35 -9.92
CA THR A 153 -3.14 8.44 -10.79
C THR A 153 -3.37 7.71 -12.12
N TRP A 154 -3.10 8.39 -13.24
CA TRP A 154 -3.12 7.80 -14.58
C TRP A 154 -1.78 7.18 -14.97
N THR A 155 -0.67 7.77 -14.53
CA THR A 155 0.69 7.25 -14.81
C THR A 155 1.46 7.08 -13.50
N PRO A 156 1.42 5.90 -12.88
CA PRO A 156 2.09 5.65 -11.60
C PRO A 156 3.61 5.79 -11.74
N PHE A 157 4.21 6.57 -10.86
CA PHE A 157 5.66 6.71 -10.73
C PHE A 157 5.99 7.13 -9.29
N GLU A 158 6.69 6.26 -8.56
CA GLU A 158 7.00 6.48 -7.13
C GLU A 158 5.74 6.88 -6.33
N SER A 159 5.80 7.97 -5.54
CA SER A 159 4.69 8.51 -4.77
C SER A 159 3.83 9.54 -5.53
N TYR A 160 4.04 9.70 -6.84
CA TYR A 160 3.30 10.67 -7.65
C TYR A 160 1.80 10.37 -7.65
N ARG A 161 1.01 11.45 -7.52
CA ARG A 161 -0.46 11.46 -7.59
C ARG A 161 -0.92 12.57 -8.51
N ASP A 162 -1.89 12.32 -9.37
CA ASP A 162 -2.43 13.37 -10.24
C ASP A 162 -3.34 14.31 -9.45
N TYR A 163 -4.25 13.77 -8.64
CA TYR A 163 -5.06 14.54 -7.70
C TYR A 163 -5.54 13.69 -6.52
N TRP A 164 -6.00 14.36 -5.46
CA TRP A 164 -6.44 13.74 -4.22
C TRP A 164 -7.47 14.59 -3.49
N GLY A 165 -8.15 13.95 -2.55
CA GLY A 165 -9.05 14.64 -1.64
C GLY A 165 -9.78 13.70 -0.72
N ARG A 166 -11.03 14.02 -0.40
CA ARG A 166 -11.89 13.21 0.46
C ARG A 166 -13.05 12.60 -0.31
N TYR A 167 -13.47 11.42 0.11
CA TYR A 167 -14.65 10.75 -0.43
C TYR A 167 -15.64 10.42 0.69
N SER A 168 -16.88 10.23 0.30
CA SER A 168 -17.96 9.73 1.14
C SER A 168 -18.70 8.63 0.38
N LEU A 169 -19.11 7.59 1.11
CA LEU A 169 -19.98 6.54 0.63
C LEU A 169 -21.10 6.37 1.64
N ASP A 170 -22.34 6.47 1.17
CA ASP A 170 -23.50 5.97 1.90
C ASP A 170 -23.64 4.46 1.64
N PRO A 171 -23.43 3.59 2.65
CA PRO A 171 -23.50 2.15 2.44
C PRO A 171 -24.92 1.63 2.20
N GLU A 172 -25.97 2.38 2.56
CA GLU A 172 -27.36 1.95 2.36
C GLU A 172 -27.82 2.21 0.93
N THR A 173 -27.46 3.37 0.38
CA THR A 173 -27.90 3.79 -0.96
C THR A 173 -26.85 3.57 -2.04
N GLY A 174 -25.59 3.35 -1.66
CA GLY A 174 -24.45 3.35 -2.57
C GLY A 174 -24.07 4.74 -3.08
N ALA A 175 -24.68 5.81 -2.56
CA ALA A 175 -24.38 7.17 -2.99
C ALA A 175 -22.92 7.51 -2.69
N PHE A 176 -22.19 7.90 -3.72
CA PHE A 176 -20.77 8.22 -3.67
C PHE A 176 -20.58 9.70 -4.02
N SER A 177 -19.70 10.37 -3.27
CA SER A 177 -19.20 11.67 -3.67
C SER A 177 -17.75 11.85 -3.27
N ALA A 178 -17.02 12.68 -4.00
CA ALA A 178 -15.67 13.08 -3.62
C ALA A 178 -15.41 14.57 -3.84
N GLU A 179 -14.64 15.16 -2.93
CA GLU A 179 -14.21 16.55 -2.96
C GLU A 179 -12.69 16.61 -3.15
N ILE A 180 -12.23 17.47 -4.05
CA ILE A 180 -10.81 17.63 -4.33
C ILE A 180 -10.17 18.60 -3.34
N GLU A 181 -9.12 18.14 -2.67
CA GLU A 181 -8.31 19.00 -1.78
C GLU A 181 -7.01 19.47 -2.45
N GLY A 182 -6.52 18.74 -3.46
CA GLY A 182 -5.30 19.11 -4.17
C GLY A 182 -5.03 18.27 -5.40
N GLY A 183 -3.99 18.63 -6.16
CA GLY A 183 -3.55 17.85 -7.30
C GLY A 183 -2.36 18.47 -8.04
N ASN A 184 -1.54 17.61 -8.63
CA ASN A 184 -0.45 17.98 -9.51
C ASN A 184 -0.94 18.17 -10.96
N ARG A 185 -1.94 17.38 -11.37
CA ARG A 185 -2.54 17.40 -12.71
C ARG A 185 -4.04 17.11 -12.64
N ARG A 186 -4.79 18.10 -12.16
CA ARG A 186 -6.25 18.00 -11.98
C ARG A 186 -7.03 18.54 -13.20
N PRO A 187 -7.86 17.73 -13.88
CA PRO A 187 -8.81 18.23 -14.86
C PRO A 187 -9.79 19.24 -14.25
N ALA A 188 -10.19 20.26 -15.00
CA ALA A 188 -11.07 21.32 -14.50
C ALA A 188 -12.56 20.90 -14.43
N ASN A 189 -12.92 19.83 -15.12
CA ASN A 189 -14.27 19.39 -15.41
C ASN A 189 -14.69 18.13 -14.62
N LEU A 190 -14.03 17.84 -13.49
CA LEU A 190 -14.34 16.65 -12.70
C LEU A 190 -15.79 16.69 -12.21
N ASP A 191 -16.45 15.53 -12.22
CA ASP A 191 -17.78 15.35 -11.67
C ASP A 191 -17.81 14.07 -10.84
N LEU A 192 -17.58 14.22 -9.54
CA LEU A 192 -17.20 13.11 -8.65
C LEU A 192 -18.36 12.63 -7.77
N ALA A 193 -19.60 12.94 -8.14
CA ALA A 193 -20.79 12.50 -7.43
C ALA A 193 -21.57 11.50 -8.31
N GLY A 194 -21.92 10.35 -7.75
CA GLY A 194 -22.61 9.25 -8.44
C GLY A 194 -22.90 8.11 -7.48
N ALA A 195 -22.68 6.87 -7.91
CA ALA A 195 -22.82 5.69 -7.07
C ALA A 195 -21.52 4.86 -7.04
N ALA A 196 -21.27 4.18 -5.92
CA ALA A 196 -20.21 3.19 -5.80
C ALA A 196 -20.76 1.89 -5.24
N SER A 197 -20.31 0.76 -5.78
CA SER A 197 -20.67 -0.57 -5.29
C SER A 197 -19.53 -1.56 -5.48
N LEU A 198 -19.57 -2.64 -4.70
CA LEU A 198 -18.68 -3.78 -4.84
C LEU A 198 -19.43 -4.95 -5.47
N GLU A 199 -18.90 -5.46 -6.57
CA GLU A 199 -19.37 -6.68 -7.25
C GLU A 199 -18.30 -7.77 -7.10
N GLY A 200 -18.34 -8.50 -5.98
CA GLY A 200 -17.25 -9.39 -5.58
C GLY A 200 -15.98 -8.59 -5.27
N ASP A 201 -14.87 -8.90 -5.94
CA ASP A 201 -13.59 -8.18 -5.81
C ASP A 201 -13.45 -6.98 -6.77
N ASN A 202 -14.54 -6.57 -7.42
CA ASN A 202 -14.55 -5.45 -8.35
C ASN A 202 -15.24 -4.25 -7.73
N LEU A 203 -14.67 -3.07 -7.95
CA LEU A 203 -15.32 -1.79 -7.65
C LEU A 203 -16.00 -1.28 -8.92
N VAL A 204 -17.26 -0.87 -8.78
CA VAL A 204 -18.00 -0.14 -9.80
C VAL A 204 -18.26 1.27 -9.30
N LEU A 205 -17.82 2.27 -10.09
CA LEU A 205 -18.24 3.66 -9.92
C LEU A 205 -19.17 3.99 -11.08
N ASP A 206 -20.43 4.31 -10.79
CA ASP A 206 -21.44 4.61 -11.79
C ASP A 206 -21.88 6.07 -11.74
N ASP A 207 -22.23 6.62 -12.89
CA ASP A 207 -22.59 8.03 -13.06
C ASP A 207 -21.53 9.00 -12.51
N VAL A 208 -20.24 8.69 -12.68
CA VAL A 208 -19.10 9.51 -12.24
C VAL A 208 -18.26 9.94 -13.45
N TRP A 209 -17.53 11.05 -13.33
CA TRP A 209 -16.49 11.46 -14.27
C TRP A 209 -15.17 11.76 -13.55
N LEU A 210 -14.21 10.84 -13.68
CA LEU A 210 -12.88 10.93 -13.07
C LEU A 210 -11.91 11.84 -13.85
N GLY A 211 -12.34 12.38 -15.00
CA GLY A 211 -11.52 13.22 -15.86
C GLY A 211 -10.66 12.46 -16.88
N ASP A 212 -10.04 13.22 -17.78
CA ASP A 212 -9.08 12.72 -18.76
C ASP A 212 -7.85 13.66 -18.80
N PRO A 213 -6.63 13.17 -18.50
CA PRO A 213 -5.43 13.99 -18.44
C PRO A 213 -5.03 14.54 -19.82
N THR A 214 -5.58 14.01 -20.91
CA THR A 214 -5.35 14.50 -22.28
C THR A 214 -6.38 15.57 -22.70
N ARG A 215 -7.47 15.71 -21.95
CA ARG A 215 -8.60 16.61 -22.23
C ARG A 215 -9.02 17.38 -20.98
N MET A 216 -8.09 18.16 -20.45
CA MET A 216 -8.19 18.83 -19.14
C MET A 216 -9.41 19.78 -18.97
N SER A 217 -10.07 20.18 -20.06
CA SER A 217 -11.19 21.13 -20.06
C SER A 217 -12.38 20.67 -20.91
N ALA A 218 -12.47 19.39 -21.27
CA ALA A 218 -13.64 18.87 -21.96
C ALA A 218 -14.89 18.95 -21.06
N GLU A 219 -16.09 18.74 -21.61
CA GLU A 219 -17.28 18.57 -20.77
C GLU A 219 -17.18 17.27 -19.97
N ALA A 220 -17.79 17.24 -18.78
CA ALA A 220 -17.86 16.02 -17.98
C ALA A 220 -18.67 14.95 -18.73
N GLN A 221 -18.20 13.71 -18.67
CA GLN A 221 -18.91 12.55 -19.22
C GLN A 221 -19.31 11.65 -18.07
N ARG A 222 -20.62 11.58 -17.79
CA ARG A 222 -21.14 10.65 -16.81
C ARG A 222 -20.94 9.22 -17.29
N CYS A 223 -20.11 8.47 -16.59
CA CYS A 223 -19.67 7.14 -16.99
C CYS A 223 -19.80 6.12 -15.86
N ALA A 224 -19.82 4.85 -16.29
CA ALA A 224 -19.55 3.71 -15.44
C ALA A 224 -18.09 3.29 -15.60
N TYR A 225 -17.38 3.11 -14.49
CA TYR A 225 -16.04 2.56 -14.41
C TYR A 225 -16.08 1.25 -13.64
N ARG A 226 -15.33 0.26 -14.13
CA ARG A 226 -15.08 -0.99 -13.41
C ARG A 226 -13.61 -1.09 -13.09
N PHE A 227 -13.30 -1.39 -11.84
CA PHE A 227 -11.96 -1.56 -11.34
C PHE A 227 -11.79 -2.95 -10.73
N VAL A 228 -10.58 -3.48 -10.87
CA VAL A 228 -10.13 -4.67 -10.14
C VAL A 228 -9.22 -4.23 -9.00
N ARG A 229 -9.25 -4.95 -7.88
CA ARG A 229 -8.30 -4.72 -6.79
C ARG A 229 -6.88 -4.95 -7.31
N ALA A 230 -5.99 -3.98 -7.12
CA ALA A 230 -4.58 -4.20 -7.35
C ALA A 230 -4.08 -5.06 -6.18
N GLY A 231 -3.46 -6.21 -6.50
CA GLY A 231 -2.76 -7.00 -5.48
C GLY A 231 -1.75 -6.12 -4.74
N VAL A 232 -1.54 -6.39 -3.46
CA VAL A 232 -0.36 -5.84 -2.78
C VAL A 232 0.84 -6.40 -3.54
N ALA A 233 1.67 -5.54 -4.12
CA ALA A 233 2.96 -6.02 -4.61
C ALA A 233 3.70 -6.54 -3.37
N ASP A 234 3.90 -7.85 -3.32
CA ASP A 234 4.72 -8.52 -2.31
C ASP A 234 6.16 -7.99 -2.31
#